data_AF-A0A7V9GV08-F1
#
_entry.id   AF-A0A7V9GV08-F1
#
_cell.length_a   1.000
_cell.length_b   1.000
_cell.length_c   1.000
_cell.angle_alpha   90.00
_cell.angle_beta   90.00
_cell.angle_gamma   90.00
#
_symmetry.space_group_name_H-M   'P 1'
#
loop_
_entity.id
_entity.type
_entity.pdbx_description
1 polymer ?
#
loop_
_entity_poly.entity_id
_entity_poly.type
_entity_poly.pdbx_seq_one_letter_code
_entity_poly.pdbx_strand_id
1 'polypeptide(L)'
;MRPVTVHTVISAPREQIFDFVGDLKNAPAWIDHFAEDFRLARAKSGGLGAAARFRVDPPGPHVWVEISNSEFEPPRRIVQEGRWGRVGRSRSMTVWTFEQDAGATRVELSIWTEPGHKWDAIKEHLGARRFMRREAKIMLKRLRRVFEEAHKGELATADLAGYETAKAARFGDHPDLQGAG
;
A
#
# COMPACT_ATOMS: atom_id res chain seq x y z
N MET A 1 3.01 -14.16 11.88
CA MET A 1 1.82 -13.58 12.56
C MET A 1 0.55 -14.05 11.85
N ARG A 2 -0.60 -14.21 12.53
CA ARG A 2 -1.89 -14.45 11.83
C ARG A 2 -2.16 -13.32 10.81
N PRO A 3 -2.81 -13.60 9.68
CA PRO A 3 -3.22 -12.56 8.74
C PRO A 3 -4.05 -11.45 9.39
N VAL A 4 -3.83 -10.24 8.89
CA VAL A 4 -4.66 -9.07 9.11
C VAL A 4 -5.42 -8.83 7.82
N THR A 5 -6.73 -9.06 7.86
CA THR A 5 -7.63 -8.86 6.73
C THR A 5 -8.48 -7.61 6.97
N VAL A 6 -8.55 -6.74 5.97
CA VAL A 6 -9.43 -5.57 5.90
C VAL A 6 -10.04 -5.49 4.51
N HIS A 7 -11.19 -4.83 4.38
CA HIS A 7 -11.84 -4.66 3.09
C HIS A 7 -12.56 -3.31 3.01
N THR A 8 -12.86 -2.89 1.79
CA THR A 8 -13.77 -1.78 1.48
C THR A 8 -14.54 -2.10 0.21
N VAL A 9 -15.65 -1.40 -0.03
CA VAL A 9 -16.31 -1.36 -1.34
C VAL A 9 -15.94 -0.03 -2.00
N ILE A 10 -15.62 -0.07 -3.30
CA ILE A 10 -15.25 1.08 -4.12
C ILE A 10 -16.20 1.15 -5.31
N SER A 11 -16.82 2.31 -5.54
CA SER A 11 -17.72 2.56 -6.67
C SER A 11 -16.98 2.73 -8.00
N ALA A 12 -16.22 1.70 -8.41
CA ALA A 12 -15.56 1.62 -9.71
C ALA A 12 -15.48 0.15 -10.19
N PRO A 13 -15.35 -0.08 -11.52
CA PRO A 13 -15.17 -1.41 -12.08
C PRO A 13 -13.90 -2.10 -11.55
N ARG A 14 -13.98 -3.41 -11.30
CA ARG A 14 -12.88 -4.16 -10.69
C ARG A 14 -11.63 -4.16 -11.55
N GLU A 15 -11.77 -4.12 -12.87
CA GLU A 15 -10.67 -4.08 -13.83
C GLU A 15 -9.84 -2.80 -13.62
N GLN A 16 -10.49 -1.65 -13.44
CA GLN A 16 -9.81 -0.37 -13.22
C GLN A 16 -9.04 -0.35 -11.89
N ILE A 17 -9.66 -0.86 -10.83
CA ILE A 17 -9.02 -0.91 -9.51
C ILE A 17 -7.87 -1.92 -9.52
N PHE A 18 -8.07 -3.10 -10.13
CA PHE A 18 -7.05 -4.12 -10.29
C PHE A 18 -5.84 -3.59 -11.05
N ASP A 19 -6.04 -2.95 -12.21
CA ASP A 19 -4.95 -2.39 -13.02
C ASP A 19 -4.22 -1.28 -12.27
N PHE A 20 -4.96 -0.44 -11.54
CA PHE A 20 -4.38 0.66 -10.76
C PHE A 20 -3.53 0.16 -9.59
N VAL A 21 -4.02 -0.81 -8.81
CA VAL A 21 -3.28 -1.43 -7.69
C VAL A 21 -2.12 -2.29 -8.21
N GLY A 22 -2.32 -2.94 -9.36
CA GLY A 22 -1.33 -3.81 -10.00
C GLY A 22 -0.13 -3.09 -10.60
N ASP A 23 -0.28 -1.80 -10.90
CA ASP A 23 0.80 -0.92 -11.31
C ASP A 23 1.37 -0.16 -10.10
N LEU A 24 2.50 -0.65 -9.57
CA LEU A 24 3.15 -0.15 -8.37
C LEU A 24 3.59 1.31 -8.47
N LYS A 25 3.69 1.88 -9.67
CA LYS A 25 3.96 3.33 -9.82
C LYS A 25 2.86 4.16 -9.17
N ASN A 26 1.63 3.65 -9.11
CA ASN A 26 0.47 4.36 -8.56
C ASN A 26 0.36 4.21 -7.04
N ALA A 27 1.17 3.35 -6.43
CA ALA A 27 1.09 3.08 -5.00
C ALA A 27 1.19 4.36 -4.13
N PRO A 28 2.07 5.34 -4.42
CA PRO A 28 2.14 6.58 -3.65
C PRO A 28 0.81 7.30 -3.48
N ALA A 29 -0.15 7.15 -4.41
CA ALA A 29 -1.48 7.74 -4.26
C ALA A 29 -2.30 7.21 -3.07
N TRP A 30 -1.92 6.06 -2.48
CA TRP A 30 -2.66 5.42 -1.40
C TRP A 30 -1.81 4.83 -0.27
N ILE A 31 -0.46 4.86 -0.34
CA ILE A 31 0.43 4.42 0.75
C ILE A 31 1.37 5.49 1.32
N ASP A 32 1.42 6.68 0.73
CA ASP A 32 2.30 7.79 1.15
C ASP A 32 2.12 8.24 2.62
N HIS A 33 1.03 7.83 3.31
CA HIS A 33 0.88 8.10 4.75
C HIS A 33 1.81 7.29 5.65
N PHE A 34 2.41 6.22 5.14
CA PHE A 34 3.36 5.40 5.91
C PHE A 34 4.57 4.93 5.10
N ALA A 35 4.50 5.01 3.77
CA ALA A 35 5.60 4.65 2.87
C ALA A 35 6.34 5.93 2.44
N GLU A 36 7.58 6.03 2.89
CA GLU A 36 8.49 7.12 2.57
C GLU A 36 9.54 6.66 1.57
N ASP A 37 10.21 7.59 0.89
CA ASP A 37 11.28 7.30 -0.09
C ASP A 37 10.88 6.23 -1.13
N PHE A 38 9.62 6.28 -1.58
CA PHE A 38 9.09 5.30 -2.51
C PHE A 38 9.74 5.42 -3.88
N ARG A 39 10.18 4.29 -4.44
CA ARG A 39 10.72 4.18 -5.78
C ARG A 39 10.43 2.82 -6.39
N LEU A 40 10.36 2.77 -7.71
CA LEU A 40 10.33 1.50 -8.41
C LEU A 40 11.69 0.80 -8.27
N ALA A 41 11.66 -0.51 -7.99
CA ALA A 41 12.86 -1.34 -7.93
C ALA A 41 13.21 -1.95 -9.30
N ARG A 42 12.30 -1.85 -10.28
CA ARG A 42 12.42 -2.38 -11.64
C ARG A 42 11.73 -1.43 -12.62
N ALA A 43 12.19 -1.41 -13.87
CA ALA A 43 11.56 -0.61 -14.93
C ALA A 43 10.11 -1.03 -15.21
N LYS A 44 9.80 -2.31 -15.02
CA LYS A 44 8.44 -2.83 -15.07
C LYS A 44 7.69 -2.43 -13.80
N SER A 45 6.76 -1.50 -13.93
CA SER A 45 5.98 -0.95 -12.81
C SER A 45 4.73 -1.77 -12.47
N GLY A 46 4.14 -2.47 -13.44
CA GLY A 46 2.90 -3.23 -13.24
C GLY A 46 2.95 -4.69 -13.68
N GLY A 47 1.98 -5.47 -13.20
CA GLY A 47 1.85 -6.89 -13.52
C GLY A 47 2.85 -7.80 -12.79
N LEU A 48 2.91 -9.07 -13.21
CA LEU A 48 3.81 -10.07 -12.61
C LEU A 48 5.27 -9.61 -12.65
N GLY A 49 5.96 -9.67 -11.51
CA GLY A 49 7.37 -9.33 -11.35
C GLY A 49 7.68 -7.84 -11.26
N ALA A 50 6.66 -6.96 -11.28
CA ALA A 50 6.82 -5.57 -10.89
C ALA A 50 7.28 -5.47 -9.45
N ALA A 51 8.14 -4.51 -9.14
CA ALA A 51 8.70 -4.34 -7.80
C ALA A 51 8.93 -2.88 -7.43
N ALA A 52 8.79 -2.58 -6.15
CA ALA A 52 9.02 -1.26 -5.57
C ALA A 52 9.71 -1.37 -4.21
N ARG A 53 10.37 -0.29 -3.80
CA ARG A 53 11.07 -0.19 -2.53
C ARG A 53 10.73 1.13 -1.84
N PHE A 54 10.53 1.08 -0.54
CA PHE A 54 10.18 2.23 0.29
C PHE A 54 10.63 2.00 1.73
N ARG A 55 10.66 3.06 2.53
CA ARG A 55 10.91 3.06 3.96
C ARG A 55 9.58 3.13 4.71
N VAL A 56 9.49 2.43 5.84
CA VAL A 56 8.37 2.54 6.78
C VAL A 56 8.89 2.70 8.20
N ASP A 57 8.08 3.35 9.04
CA ASP A 57 8.34 3.57 10.46
C ASP A 57 7.35 2.77 11.34
N PRO A 58 7.57 1.46 11.52
CA PRO A 58 6.77 0.67 12.44
C PRO A 58 7.12 1.06 13.89
N PRO A 59 6.38 0.56 14.90
CA PRO A 59 6.81 0.68 16.29
C PRO A 59 8.21 0.05 16.49
N GLY A 60 9.25 0.88 16.54
CA GLY A 60 10.65 0.43 16.53
C GLY A 60 11.51 1.24 15.55
N PRO A 61 12.64 0.67 15.08
CA PRO A 61 13.47 1.32 14.08
C PRO A 61 12.78 1.33 12.71
N HIS A 62 13.08 2.35 11.91
CA HIS A 62 12.68 2.39 10.50
C HIS A 62 13.22 1.17 9.76
N VAL A 63 12.46 0.68 8.77
CA VAL A 63 12.87 -0.46 7.95
C VAL A 63 12.64 -0.19 6.48
N TRP A 64 13.58 -0.66 5.65
CA TRP A 64 13.37 -0.73 4.21
C TRP A 64 12.55 -1.96 3.87
N VAL A 65 11.53 -1.75 3.05
CA VAL A 65 10.66 -2.79 2.51
C VAL A 65 10.82 -2.79 0.99
N GLU A 66 11.00 -3.97 0.43
CA GLU A 66 10.88 -4.21 -1.00
C GLU A 66 9.69 -5.11 -1.23
N ILE A 67 8.78 -4.71 -2.12
CA ILE A 67 7.62 -5.52 -2.52
C ILE A 67 7.76 -5.93 -3.98
N SER A 68 7.24 -7.10 -4.33
CA SER A 68 7.09 -7.53 -5.72
C SER A 68 5.79 -8.29 -5.95
N ASN A 69 5.14 -8.06 -7.08
CA ASN A 69 3.98 -8.83 -7.52
C ASN A 69 4.45 -10.26 -7.88
N SER A 70 4.22 -11.24 -7.02
CA SER A 70 4.61 -12.65 -7.21
C SER A 70 3.53 -13.48 -7.89
N GLU A 71 2.26 -13.10 -7.78
CA GLU A 71 1.15 -13.66 -8.55
C GLU A 71 0.26 -12.53 -9.06
N PHE A 72 -0.23 -12.66 -10.29
CA PHE A 72 -1.00 -11.62 -10.97
C PHE A 72 -2.08 -12.28 -11.84
N GLU A 73 -3.31 -12.32 -11.32
CA GLU A 73 -4.47 -12.97 -11.96
C GLU A 73 -5.53 -11.93 -12.29
N PRO A 74 -5.50 -11.30 -13.49
CA PRO A 74 -6.49 -10.32 -13.87
C PRO A 74 -7.92 -10.89 -13.95
N PRO A 75 -8.95 -10.12 -13.57
CA PRO A 75 -8.92 -8.92 -12.72
C PRO A 75 -9.16 -9.24 -11.24
N ARG A 76 -8.88 -10.47 -10.79
CA ARG A 76 -9.40 -11.04 -9.54
C ARG A 76 -8.44 -10.97 -8.36
N ARG A 77 -7.13 -11.10 -8.59
CA ARG A 77 -6.19 -11.34 -7.50
C ARG A 77 -4.76 -10.91 -7.81
N ILE A 78 -4.11 -10.29 -6.82
CA ILE A 78 -2.69 -9.95 -6.85
C ILE A 78 -2.06 -10.45 -5.56
N VAL A 79 -0.90 -11.09 -5.65
CA VAL A 79 -0.07 -11.44 -4.50
C VAL A 79 1.21 -10.65 -4.56
N GLN A 80 1.55 -10.02 -3.45
CA GLN A 80 2.77 -9.25 -3.28
C GLN A 80 3.62 -9.88 -2.18
N GLU A 81 4.81 -10.31 -2.54
CA GLU A 81 5.84 -10.69 -1.59
C GLU A 81 6.58 -9.44 -1.13
N GLY A 82 6.70 -9.26 0.18
CA GLY A 82 7.52 -8.23 0.78
C GLY A 82 8.75 -8.81 1.46
N ARG A 83 9.86 -8.09 1.40
CA ARG A 83 11.13 -8.40 2.07
C ARG A 83 11.56 -7.19 2.87
N TRP A 84 11.93 -7.41 4.13
CA TRP A 84 12.36 -6.34 5.02
C TRP A 84 13.40 -6.82 6.04
N GLY A 85 13.94 -5.87 6.81
CA GLY A 85 14.98 -6.11 7.79
C GLY A 85 16.38 -6.28 7.17
N ARG A 86 17.36 -6.61 8.02
CA ARG A 86 18.78 -6.73 7.61
C ARG A 86 18.93 -7.81 6.52
N VAL A 87 19.38 -7.40 5.33
CA VAL A 87 19.53 -8.26 4.12
C VAL A 87 18.21 -8.94 3.69
N GLY A 88 17.04 -8.34 3.95
CA GLY A 88 15.75 -8.87 3.46
C GLY A 88 15.35 -10.24 4.04
N ARG A 89 15.79 -10.52 5.28
CA ARG A 89 15.58 -11.82 5.96
C ARG A 89 14.13 -12.05 6.38
N SER A 90 13.39 -11.00 6.68
CA SER A 90 11.98 -11.11 7.07
C SER A 90 11.10 -11.03 5.83
N ARG A 91 10.07 -11.87 5.79
CA ARG A 91 9.11 -11.91 4.69
C ARG A 91 7.76 -11.39 5.13
N SER A 92 7.06 -10.76 4.21
CA SER A 92 5.65 -10.48 4.32
C SER A 92 4.94 -10.95 3.07
N MET A 93 3.66 -11.24 3.21
CA MET A 93 2.78 -11.49 2.09
C MET A 93 1.60 -10.54 2.19
N THR A 94 1.23 -9.97 1.05
CA THR A 94 0.04 -9.15 0.88
C THR A 94 -0.78 -9.73 -0.25
N VAL A 95 -2.02 -10.10 0.01
CA VAL A 95 -2.96 -10.62 -0.97
C VAL A 95 -4.08 -9.61 -1.16
N TRP A 96 -4.27 -9.21 -2.40
CA TRP A 96 -5.39 -8.40 -2.85
C TRP A 96 -6.39 -9.28 -3.59
N THR A 97 -7.67 -9.14 -3.26
CA THR A 97 -8.76 -9.73 -4.03
C THR A 97 -9.77 -8.67 -4.43
N PHE A 98 -10.31 -8.82 -5.63
CA PHE A 98 -11.25 -7.89 -6.25
C PHE A 98 -12.49 -8.65 -6.67
N GLU A 99 -13.56 -8.49 -5.91
CA GLU A 99 -14.84 -9.15 -6.14
C GLU A 99 -15.86 -8.14 -6.64
N GLN A 100 -16.64 -8.52 -7.65
CA GLN A 100 -17.71 -7.67 -8.16
C GLN A 100 -18.87 -7.65 -7.15
N ASP A 101 -19.36 -6.46 -6.82
CA ASP A 101 -20.44 -6.25 -5.85
C ASP A 101 -21.42 -5.20 -6.36
N ALA A 102 -22.53 -5.63 -6.97
CA ALA A 102 -23.66 -4.77 -7.39
C ALA A 102 -23.28 -3.46 -8.14
N GLY A 103 -22.35 -3.54 -9.09
CA GLY A 103 -21.87 -2.37 -9.86
C GLY A 103 -20.71 -1.61 -9.22
N ALA A 104 -20.28 -2.04 -8.04
CA ALA A 104 -19.07 -1.65 -7.34
C ALA A 104 -18.10 -2.84 -7.23
N THR A 105 -16.97 -2.63 -6.56
CA THR A 105 -15.97 -3.65 -6.30
C THR A 105 -15.67 -3.75 -4.82
N ARG A 106 -15.81 -4.95 -4.26
CA ARG A 106 -15.27 -5.29 -2.95
C ARG A 106 -13.78 -5.58 -3.10
N VAL A 107 -12.96 -4.71 -2.50
CA VAL A 107 -11.51 -4.86 -2.42
C VAL A 107 -11.17 -5.39 -1.04
N GLU A 108 -10.60 -6.58 -0.98
CA GLU A 108 -10.07 -7.16 0.25
C GLU A 108 -8.55 -7.27 0.19
N LEU A 109 -7.94 -6.99 1.33
CA LEU A 109 -6.51 -7.00 1.55
C LEU A 109 -6.19 -7.85 2.77
N SER A 110 -5.35 -8.85 2.58
CA SER A 110 -4.80 -9.69 3.66
C SER A 110 -3.29 -9.56 3.74
N ILE A 111 -2.76 -9.11 4.88
CA ILE A 111 -1.32 -8.94 5.12
C ILE A 111 -0.86 -9.83 6.28
N TRP A 112 0.25 -10.53 6.11
CA TRP A 112 0.95 -11.21 7.21
C TRP A 112 2.46 -11.17 7.04
N THR A 113 3.15 -11.42 8.15
CA THR A 113 4.61 -11.55 8.19
C THR A 113 5.01 -12.95 8.64
N GLU A 114 6.07 -13.45 8.01
CA GLU A 114 6.79 -14.66 8.40
C GLU A 114 8.15 -14.22 8.94
N PRO A 115 8.39 -14.34 10.26
CA PRO A 115 9.66 -13.95 10.85
C PRO A 115 10.80 -14.85 10.38
N GLY A 116 11.96 -14.27 10.06
CA GLY A 116 13.18 -15.03 9.80
C GLY A 116 13.80 -15.67 11.05
N HIS A 117 13.46 -15.17 12.26
CA HIS A 117 13.93 -15.73 13.54
C HIS A 117 12.86 -15.60 14.64
N LYS A 118 12.77 -16.61 15.52
CA LYS A 118 11.68 -16.75 16.52
C LYS A 118 11.71 -15.69 17.64
N TRP A 119 12.86 -15.06 17.91
CA TRP A 119 13.02 -14.07 18.98
C TRP A 119 12.66 -12.64 18.57
N ASP A 120 12.86 -12.27 17.30
CA ASP A 120 12.42 -10.99 16.72
C ASP A 120 10.88 -10.91 16.66
N ALA A 121 10.24 -12.05 16.41
CA ALA A 121 8.78 -12.19 16.38
C ALA A 121 8.10 -11.81 17.71
N ILE A 122 8.70 -12.17 18.86
CA ILE A 122 8.04 -12.10 20.17
C ILE A 122 7.94 -10.67 20.72
N LYS A 123 8.94 -9.81 20.46
CA LYS A 123 8.90 -8.39 20.89
C LYS A 123 8.11 -7.49 19.94
N GLU A 124 7.98 -7.85 18.66
CA GLU A 124 7.24 -7.08 17.65
C GLU A 124 5.70 -7.28 17.71
N HIS A 125 5.21 -8.38 18.29
CA HIS A 125 3.83 -8.82 18.05
C HIS A 125 2.71 -8.05 18.78
N LEU A 126 2.96 -7.37 19.90
CA LEU A 126 1.89 -6.66 20.62
C LEU A 126 1.50 -5.31 19.99
N GLY A 127 2.38 -4.71 19.17
CA GLY A 127 2.13 -3.45 18.46
C GLY A 127 1.97 -3.59 16.94
N ALA A 128 2.76 -4.47 16.32
CA ALA A 128 2.85 -4.55 14.86
C ALA A 128 1.52 -4.94 14.19
N ARG A 129 0.74 -5.85 14.80
CA ARG A 129 -0.58 -6.25 14.26
C ARG A 129 -1.55 -5.08 14.23
N ARG A 130 -1.59 -4.28 15.31
CA ARG A 130 -2.48 -3.12 15.42
C ARG A 130 -2.05 -2.02 14.47
N PHE A 131 -0.74 -1.77 14.37
CA PHE A 131 -0.14 -0.86 13.40
C PHE A 131 -0.51 -1.27 11.97
N MET A 132 -0.20 -2.51 11.54
CA MET A 132 -0.56 -3.01 10.21
C MET A 132 -2.04 -2.88 9.90
N ARG A 133 -2.92 -3.22 10.86
CA ARG A 133 -4.37 -3.07 10.68
C ARG A 133 -4.78 -1.61 10.50
N ARG A 134 -4.18 -0.68 11.25
CA ARG A 134 -4.45 0.75 11.13
C ARG A 134 -4.02 1.27 9.77
N GLU A 135 -2.78 1.00 9.37
CA GLU A 135 -2.23 1.48 8.10
C GLU A 135 -3.01 0.91 6.92
N ALA A 136 -3.34 -0.39 6.95
CA ALA A 136 -4.16 -1.05 5.93
C ALA A 136 -5.57 -0.45 5.79
N LYS A 137 -6.21 -0.01 6.88
CA LYS A 137 -7.51 0.67 6.83
C LYS A 137 -7.41 2.06 6.19
N ILE A 138 -6.38 2.83 6.55
CA ILE A 138 -6.15 4.17 5.97
C ILE A 138 -5.83 4.02 4.48
N MET A 139 -5.03 3.03 4.14
CA MET A 139 -4.66 2.65 2.78
C MET A 139 -5.87 2.36 1.89
N LEU A 140 -6.79 1.47 2.32
CA LEU A 140 -8.02 1.19 1.57
C LEU A 140 -8.96 2.42 1.51
N LYS A 141 -8.99 3.25 2.56
CA LYS A 141 -9.76 4.50 2.54
C LYS A 141 -9.19 5.47 1.49
N ARG A 142 -7.87 5.62 1.39
CA ARG A 142 -7.21 6.46 0.38
C ARG A 142 -7.41 5.92 -1.02
N LEU A 143 -7.24 4.62 -1.22
CA LEU A 143 -7.52 3.96 -2.50
C LEU A 143 -8.96 4.23 -2.96
N ARG A 144 -9.94 4.10 -2.06
CA ARG A 144 -11.34 4.42 -2.36
C ARG A 144 -11.51 5.87 -2.85
N ARG A 145 -10.86 6.83 -2.19
CA ARG A 145 -10.94 8.24 -2.60
C ARG A 145 -10.43 8.48 -4.01
N VAL A 146 -9.35 7.81 -4.42
CA VAL A 146 -8.80 7.93 -5.79
C VAL A 146 -9.88 7.70 -6.86
N PHE A 147 -10.82 6.78 -6.61
CA PHE A 147 -11.88 6.45 -7.56
C PHE A 147 -13.18 7.24 -7.36
N GLU A 148 -13.50 7.65 -6.13
CA GLU A 148 -14.80 8.26 -5.81
C GLU A 148 -14.77 9.78 -5.72
N GLU A 149 -13.62 10.38 -5.43
CA GLU A 149 -13.48 11.84 -5.35
C GLU A 149 -12.94 12.38 -6.67
N ALA A 150 -13.56 13.43 -7.22
CA ALA A 150 -13.04 14.11 -8.40
C ALA A 150 -11.73 14.85 -8.04
N HIS A 151 -10.58 14.28 -8.41
CA HIS A 151 -9.27 14.88 -8.13
C HIS A 151 -9.03 16.06 -9.09
N LYS A 152 -8.79 17.26 -8.56
CA LYS A 152 -8.47 18.48 -9.34
C LYS A 152 -6.97 18.62 -9.69
N GLY A 153 -6.19 17.54 -9.63
CA GLY A 153 -4.74 17.55 -9.89
C GLY A 153 -4.19 16.16 -10.24
N GLU A 154 -2.91 16.10 -10.64
CA GLU A 154 -2.22 14.83 -10.94
C GLU A 154 -2.05 13.98 -9.67
N LEU A 155 -2.25 12.68 -9.79
CA LEU A 155 -2.06 11.73 -8.70
C LEU A 155 -0.56 11.53 -8.42
N ALA A 156 -0.24 11.17 -7.18
CA ALA A 156 1.10 10.77 -6.81
C ALA A 156 1.52 9.48 -7.55
N THR A 157 2.49 9.58 -8.46
CA THR A 157 3.06 8.46 -9.23
C THR A 157 4.59 8.43 -9.19
N ALA A 158 5.19 7.26 -8.98
CA ALA A 158 6.65 7.11 -8.88
C ALA A 158 7.33 6.51 -10.12
N ASP A 159 8.63 6.80 -10.26
CA ASP A 159 9.51 6.19 -11.26
C ASP A 159 10.71 5.46 -10.60
N LEU A 160 11.73 5.12 -11.40
CA LEU A 160 12.97 4.48 -10.94
C LEU A 160 13.87 5.41 -10.11
N ALA A 161 13.87 6.71 -10.37
CA ALA A 161 14.65 7.71 -9.65
C ALA A 161 13.99 8.09 -8.31
N GLY A 162 12.68 7.90 -8.18
CA GLY A 162 11.90 8.15 -6.97
C GLY A 162 10.49 8.60 -7.29
N TYR A 163 9.75 8.99 -6.25
CA TYR A 163 8.50 9.72 -6.44
C TYR A 163 8.81 11.21 -6.63
N GLU A 164 8.54 11.78 -7.82
CA GLU A 164 8.46 13.24 -7.96
C GLU A 164 7.21 13.71 -7.21
N THR A 165 7.38 14.58 -6.22
CA THR A 165 6.27 15.20 -5.49
C THR A 165 5.52 16.22 -6.37
N ALA A 166 4.91 15.76 -7.46
CA ALA A 166 4.03 16.56 -8.28
C ALA A 166 2.71 16.79 -7.52
N LYS A 167 2.68 17.83 -6.68
CA LYS A 167 1.47 18.54 -6.20
C LYS A 167 0.27 17.68 -5.75
N ALA A 168 0.47 16.55 -5.10
CA ALA A 168 -0.62 15.88 -4.39
C ALA A 168 -0.96 16.72 -3.14
N ALA A 169 -2.21 17.18 -3.04
CA ALA A 169 -2.71 17.93 -1.88
C ALA A 169 -2.36 17.16 -0.60
N ARG A 170 -1.54 17.77 0.25
CA ARG A 170 -1.19 17.17 1.54
C ARG A 170 -2.48 17.07 2.35
N PHE A 171 -2.73 15.91 2.92
CA PHE A 171 -3.80 15.73 3.89
C PHE A 171 -3.49 16.63 5.10
N GLY A 172 -4.06 17.84 5.12
CA GLY A 172 -3.75 18.92 6.07
C GLY A 172 -3.76 20.34 5.48
N ASP A 173 -3.67 20.52 4.17
CA ASP A 173 -3.74 21.84 3.53
C ASP A 173 -5.20 22.29 3.32
N HIS A 174 -5.90 22.58 4.42
CA HIS A 174 -7.11 23.41 4.42
C HIS A 174 -6.70 24.84 4.79
N PRO A 175 -6.92 25.85 3.95
CA PRO A 175 -6.73 27.24 4.34
C PRO A 175 -7.97 27.69 5.12
N ASP A 176 -8.16 27.22 6.35
CA ASP A 176 -9.20 27.73 7.27
C ASP A 176 -8.87 27.36 8.73
N LEU A 177 -7.72 27.81 9.24
CA LEU A 177 -7.49 28.06 10.67
C LEU A 177 -6.50 29.22 10.82
N GLN A 178 -6.87 30.38 10.30
CA GLN A 178 -6.36 31.66 10.79
C GLN A 178 -7.50 32.38 11.53
N GLY A 179 -7.29 32.59 12.83
CA GLY A 179 -7.95 33.63 13.62
C GLY A 179 -9.23 33.21 14.35
N ALA A 180 -9.12 33.07 15.67
CA ALA A 180 -9.94 33.81 16.64
C ALA A 180 -9.59 33.39 18.08
N GLY A 181 -9.22 34.38 18.92
CA GLY A 181 -9.38 34.35 20.38
C GLY A 181 -8.18 33.89 21.18
#